data_AF-A0A8S9LK31-F1
#
_entry.id   AF-A0A8S9LK31-F1
#
_cell.length_a   1.000
_cell.length_b   1.000
_cell.length_c   1.000
_cell.angle_alpha   90.00
_cell.angle_beta   90.00
_cell.angle_gamma   90.00
#
_symmetry.space_group_name_H-M   'P 1'
#
loop_
_entity.id
_entity.type
_entity.pdbx_description
1 polymer ?
#
loop_
_entity_poly.entity_id
_entity_poly.type
_entity_poly.pdbx_seq_one_letter_code
_entity_poly.pdbx_strand_id
1 'polypeptide(L)'
;MYNKQCKSFKERANELKDGLEIAVPGIIVTVNADKPRRGCFEIREEGGQTFVSLLDMKRPFKEMKDLDMEQVIADIVEKLK
;
A
#
# COMPACT_ATOMS: atom_id res chain seq x y z
N MET A 1 2.28 0.13 -5.00
CA MET A 1 3.50 0.70 -5.63
C MET A 1 3.93 1.95 -4.88
N TYR A 2 5.24 2.20 -4.75
CA TYR A 2 5.79 3.39 -4.11
C TYR A 2 7.15 3.85 -4.67
N ASN A 3 7.49 5.14 -4.51
CA ASN A 3 8.79 5.68 -4.91
C ASN A 3 9.94 5.03 -4.09
N LYS A 4 10.78 4.22 -4.74
CA LYS A 4 11.92 3.50 -4.13
C LYS A 4 12.90 4.38 -3.35
N GLN A 5 12.94 5.69 -3.61
CA GLN A 5 13.82 6.64 -2.92
C GLN A 5 13.28 7.09 -1.54
N CYS A 6 12.04 6.73 -1.18
CA CYS A 6 11.41 7.12 0.08
C CYS A 6 11.37 5.96 1.07
N LYS A 7 12.21 6.03 2.13
CA LYS A 7 12.29 5.01 3.20
C LYS A 7 10.94 4.76 3.88
N SER A 8 10.21 5.83 4.23
CA SER A 8 8.91 5.71 4.91
C SER A 8 7.89 4.92 4.08
N PHE A 9 7.91 5.06 2.76
CA PHE A 9 6.97 4.33 1.89
C PHE A 9 7.33 2.85 1.80
N LYS A 10 8.62 2.50 1.91
CA LYS A 10 9.08 1.11 1.99
C LYS A 10 8.62 0.45 3.29
N GLU A 11 8.77 1.13 4.42
CA GLU A 11 8.36 0.60 5.72
C GLU A 11 6.85 0.33 5.75
N ARG A 12 6.03 1.30 5.31
CA ARG A 12 4.57 1.12 5.26
C ARG A 12 4.14 0.03 4.27
N ALA A 13 4.79 -0.09 3.11
CA ALA A 13 4.49 -1.16 2.17
C ALA A 13 4.85 -2.56 2.72
N ASN A 14 5.92 -2.66 3.52
CA ASN A 14 6.28 -3.90 4.19
C ASN A 14 5.30 -4.24 5.31
N GLU A 15 4.93 -3.25 6.14
CA GLU A 15 3.92 -3.41 7.19
C GLU A 15 2.58 -3.92 6.64
N LEU A 16 2.13 -3.35 5.52
CA LEU A 16 0.94 -3.84 4.81
C LEU A 16 1.10 -5.29 4.36
N LYS A 17 2.25 -5.61 3.77
CA LYS A 17 2.54 -6.93 3.25
C LYS A 17 2.48 -7.97 4.37
N ASP A 18 3.19 -7.71 5.47
CA ASP A 18 3.28 -8.61 6.61
C ASP A 18 1.90 -8.80 7.26
N GLY A 19 1.14 -7.71 7.43
CA GLY A 19 -0.22 -7.77 7.99
C GLY A 19 -1.20 -8.57 7.12
N LEU A 20 -1.12 -8.41 5.80
CA LEU A 20 -1.95 -9.18 4.86
C LEU A 20 -1.56 -10.66 4.81
N GLU A 21 -0.27 -10.98 4.78
CA GLU A 21 0.21 -12.37 4.78
C GLU A 21 -0.21 -13.13 6.06
N ILE A 22 -0.27 -12.44 7.19
CA ILE A 22 -0.77 -12.99 8.46
C ILE A 22 -2.30 -13.16 8.43
N ALA A 23 -3.03 -12.14 7.96
CA ALA A 23 -4.48 -12.11 8.01
C ALA A 23 -5.14 -13.02 6.97
N VAL A 24 -4.51 -13.20 5.80
CA VAL A 24 -5.04 -13.99 4.67
C VAL A 24 -3.97 -15.00 4.23
N PRO A 25 -4.05 -16.26 4.71
CA PRO A 25 -3.11 -17.30 4.31
C PRO A 25 -3.14 -17.54 2.79
N GLY A 26 -2.01 -17.34 2.12
CA GLY A 26 -1.88 -17.55 0.67
C GLY A 26 -2.07 -16.30 -0.20
N ILE A 27 -2.26 -15.12 0.40
CA ILE A 27 -2.26 -13.87 -0.36
C ILE A 27 -0.88 -13.56 -0.95
N ILE A 28 -0.85 -13.12 -2.21
CA ILE A 28 0.39 -12.72 -2.89
C ILE A 28 0.43 -11.20 -2.95
N VAL A 29 1.23 -10.58 -2.08
CA VAL A 29 1.41 -9.12 -2.08
C VAL A 29 2.64 -8.74 -2.91
N THR A 30 2.41 -8.11 -4.06
CA THR A 30 3.49 -7.66 -4.95
C THR A 30 3.79 -6.18 -4.76
N VAL A 31 4.99 -5.89 -4.25
CA VAL A 31 5.45 -4.52 -4.02
C VAL A 31 6.30 -4.04 -5.20
N ASN A 32 5.82 -3.01 -5.92
CA ASN A 32 6.51 -2.38 -7.06
C ASN A 32 6.69 -3.29 -8.30
N ALA A 33 5.62 -3.95 -8.75
CA ALA A 33 5.61 -4.72 -10.00
C ALA A 33 5.98 -3.87 -11.24
N ASP A 34 5.54 -2.60 -11.30
CA ASP A 34 5.87 -1.63 -12.35
C ASP A 34 6.80 -0.51 -11.87
N LYS A 35 7.44 0.20 -12.82
CA LYS A 35 8.25 1.40 -12.54
C LYS A 35 7.38 2.46 -11.81
N PRO A 36 7.64 2.74 -10.52
CA PRO A 36 6.79 3.65 -9.77
C PRO A 36 6.99 5.10 -10.25
N ARG A 37 5.89 5.80 -10.53
CA ARG A 37 5.90 7.26 -10.73
C ARG A 37 6.30 7.96 -9.41
N ARG A 38 6.99 9.10 -9.50
CA ARG A 38 7.43 9.85 -8.32
C ARG A 38 6.20 10.32 -7.53
N GLY A 39 6.24 10.16 -6.20
CA GLY A 39 5.18 10.65 -5.30
C GLY A 39 3.91 9.80 -5.27
N CYS A 40 3.93 8.57 -5.80
CA CYS A 40 2.78 7.67 -5.78
C CYS A 40 2.87 6.66 -4.63
N PHE A 41 1.74 6.38 -3.97
CA PHE A 41 1.50 5.25 -3.08
C PHE A 41 0.14 4.63 -3.43
N GLU A 42 0.15 3.44 -4.00
CA GLU A 42 -1.07 2.75 -4.42
C GLU A 42 -1.13 1.32 -3.90
N ILE A 43 -2.29 0.94 -3.37
CA ILE A 43 -2.65 -0.41 -2.95
C ILE A 43 -3.87 -0.82 -3.77
N ARG A 44 -3.69 -1.83 -4.61
CA ARG A 44 -4.73 -2.35 -5.51
C ARG A 44 -4.63 -3.86 -5.57
N GLU A 45 -5.77 -4.50 -5.78
CA GLU A 45 -5.84 -5.90 -6.18
C GLU A 45 -5.37 -6.08 -7.63
N GLU A 46 -4.86 -7.27 -7.96
CA GLU A 46 -4.51 -7.61 -9.34
C GLU A 46 -5.78 -7.67 -10.21
N GLY A 47 -5.91 -6.71 -11.15
CA GLY A 47 -7.07 -6.64 -12.05
C GLY A 47 -8.38 -6.16 -11.41
N GLY A 48 -8.34 -5.78 -10.13
CA GLY A 48 -9.53 -5.48 -9.32
C GLY A 48 -9.59 -4.03 -8.82
N GLN A 49 -10.08 -3.89 -7.58
CA GLN A 49 -10.33 -2.59 -6.96
C GLN A 49 -9.04 -1.96 -6.39
N THR A 50 -8.95 -0.64 -6.50
CA THR A 50 -7.95 0.16 -5.78
C THR A 50 -8.48 0.49 -4.39
N PHE A 51 -7.73 0.11 -3.35
CA PHE A 51 -8.06 0.37 -1.95
C PHE A 51 -7.52 1.72 -1.50
N VAL A 52 -6.26 1.99 -1.84
CA VAL A 52 -5.59 3.26 -1.55
C VAL A 52 -4.95 3.77 -2.82
N SER A 53 -5.22 5.01 -3.18
CA SER A 53 -4.51 5.69 -4.26
C SER A 53 -4.12 7.09 -3.83
N LEU A 54 -2.84 7.27 -3.54
CA LEU A 54 -2.22 8.54 -3.26
C LEU A 54 -1.27 8.85 -4.42
N LEU A 55 -1.72 9.68 -5.36
CA LEU A 55 -0.96 10.06 -6.55
C LEU A 55 -0.46 11.50 -6.41
N ASP A 56 0.67 11.82 -7.07
CA ASP A 56 1.22 13.18 -7.19
C ASP A 56 1.37 13.96 -5.87
N MET A 57 1.63 13.26 -4.76
CA MET A 57 1.75 13.90 -3.45
C MET A 57 2.91 14.90 -3.41
N LYS A 58 2.62 16.12 -2.95
CA LYS A 58 3.64 17.13 -2.66
C LYS A 58 4.22 16.94 -1.26
N ARG A 59 5.51 17.26 -1.10
CA ARG A 59 6.14 17.27 0.23
C ARG A 59 5.60 18.45 1.06
N PRO A 60 5.48 18.31 2.39
CA PRO A 60 5.65 17.08 3.17
C PRO A 60 4.47 16.11 2.94
N PHE A 61 4.77 14.82 2.79
CA PHE A 61 3.80 13.76 2.47
C PHE A 61 2.82 13.52 3.64
N LYS A 62 1.90 14.46 3.87
CA LYS A 62 0.98 14.46 5.02
C LYS A 62 -0.04 13.34 4.91
N GLU A 63 -0.67 13.19 3.75
CA GLU A 63 -1.68 12.16 3.48
C GLU A 63 -1.14 10.74 3.72
N MET A 64 0.12 10.49 3.37
CA MET A 64 0.78 9.21 3.62
C MET A 64 1.06 8.97 5.12
N LYS A 65 1.32 10.03 5.90
CA LYS A 65 1.54 9.91 7.35
C LYS A 65 0.25 9.73 8.13
N ASP A 66 -0.80 10.41 7.70
CA ASP A 66 -2.15 10.34 8.28
C ASP A 66 -2.87 9.04 7.88
N LEU A 67 -2.30 8.26 6.95
CA LEU A 67 -2.83 6.96 6.54
C LEU A 67 -2.71 5.95 7.68
N ASP A 68 -3.86 5.48 8.15
CA ASP A 68 -3.99 4.40 9.10
C ASP A 68 -3.84 3.05 8.38
N MET A 69 -2.68 2.41 8.57
CA MET A 69 -2.39 1.14 7.91
C MET A 69 -3.17 -0.01 8.52
N GLU A 70 -3.47 0.03 9.82
CA GLU A 70 -4.24 -1.02 10.48
C GLU A 70 -5.66 -1.04 9.92
N GLN A 71 -6.28 0.14 9.76
CA GLN A 71 -7.59 0.25 9.13
C GLN A 71 -7.55 -0.21 7.67
N VAL A 72 -6.54 0.20 6.90
CA VAL A 72 -6.42 -0.22 5.49
C VAL A 72 -6.26 -1.74 5.37
N ILE A 73 -5.46 -2.37 6.23
CA ILE A 73 -5.32 -3.84 6.25
C ILE A 73 -6.66 -4.47 6.62
N ALA A 74 -7.34 -3.98 7.65
CA ALA A 74 -8.65 -4.49 8.06
C ALA A 74 -9.68 -4.40 6.93
N ASP A 75 -9.76 -3.25 6.24
CA ASP A 75 -10.67 -3.04 5.10
C ASP A 75 -10.36 -4.00 3.94
N ILE A 76 -9.07 -4.23 3.64
CA ILE A 76 -8.66 -5.18 2.61
C ILE A 76 -9.04 -6.60 3.01
N VAL A 77 -8.75 -7.00 4.24
CA VAL A 77 -9.08 -8.34 4.76
C VAL A 77 -10.59 -8.56 4.78
N GLU A 78 -11.38 -7.55 5.16
CA GLU A 78 -12.84 -7.62 5.14
C GLU A 78 -13.38 -7.79 3.72
N LYS A 79 -12.81 -7.10 2.73
CA LYS A 79 -13.22 -7.25 1.33
C LYS A 79 -12.74 -8.55 0.68
N LEU A 80 -11.67 -9.15 1.19
CA LEU A 80 -11.15 -10.44 0.72
C LEU A 80 -11.85 -11.65 1.37
N LYS A 81 -12.65 -11.44 2.42
CA LYS A 81 -13.52 -12.45 3.03
C LYS A 81 -14.80 -12.64 2.24
#